data_AF-A0A1G3KQB8-F1
#
_entry.id   AF-A0A1G3KQB8-F1
#
_cell.length_a   1.000
_cell.length_b   1.000
_cell.length_c   1.000
_cell.angle_alpha   90.00
_cell.angle_beta   90.00
_cell.angle_gamma   90.00
#
_symmetry.space_group_name_H-M   'P 1'
#
loop_
_entity.id
_entity.type
_entity.pdbx_description
1 polymer ?
#
loop_
_entity_poly.entity_id
_entity_poly.type
_entity_poly.pdbx_seq_one_letter_code
_entity_poly.pdbx_strand_id
1 'polypeptide(L)'
;MAKPPPEVQAQITALPRNDPSRGPHFLHVTLISLYDLHYAPPEWLPATIAALDSLASAPFPLRFDRIENRKAVTLRTRDPLAEARAFQKALVNHLLREKAPIMDGTTPEPHITINYRGDRLNAQKIPPIGWTVDEIILTESILGRTTHVEHGRWRLGGEWRPDPISHIGAPKPLSYNIPLCFTRRTGRARRWRRPLPSRRRPADPPELRPPPRFLVCPIPPSRRRQGADLY
;
A
#
# COMPACT_ATOMS: atom_id res chain seq x y z
N MET A 1 10.39 -1.75 -5.06
CA MET A 1 10.23 -2.68 -3.92
C MET A 1 11.54 -3.41 -3.65
N ALA A 2 11.71 -4.01 -2.49
CA ALA A 2 12.83 -4.91 -2.17
C ALA A 2 12.31 -6.33 -1.93
N LYS A 3 13.00 -7.35 -2.44
CA LYS A 3 12.68 -8.76 -2.16
C LYS A 3 13.64 -9.32 -1.12
N PRO A 4 13.17 -10.15 -0.17
CA PRO A 4 14.07 -10.94 0.66
C PRO A 4 14.82 -11.97 -0.21
N PRO A 5 16.07 -12.31 0.12
CA PRO A 5 16.81 -13.38 -0.56
C PRO A 5 16.19 -14.77 -0.26
N PRO A 6 16.52 -15.82 -1.04
CA PRO A 6 15.86 -17.13 -0.95
C PRO A 6 15.85 -17.75 0.45
N GLU A 7 16.95 -17.65 1.20
CA GLU A 7 17.07 -18.16 2.56
C GLU A 7 16.15 -17.43 3.55
N VAL A 8 15.92 -16.14 3.33
CA VAL A 8 14.99 -15.33 4.14
C VAL A 8 13.55 -15.57 3.70
N GLN A 9 13.29 -15.77 2.40
CA GLN A 9 11.99 -16.21 1.92
C GLN A 9 11.58 -17.53 2.58
N ALA A 10 12.49 -18.51 2.64
CA ALA A 10 12.24 -19.80 3.28
C ALA A 10 11.85 -19.63 4.76
N GLN A 11 12.59 -18.81 5.51
CA GLN A 11 12.26 -18.48 6.90
C GLN A 11 10.86 -17.87 7.03
N ILE A 12 10.51 -16.91 6.17
CA ILE A 12 9.20 -16.25 6.19
C ILE A 12 8.08 -17.23 5.85
N THR A 13 8.27 -18.09 4.83
CA THR A 13 7.25 -19.07 4.43
C THR A 13 6.99 -20.14 5.48
N ALA A 14 7.99 -20.41 6.35
CA ALA A 14 7.87 -21.34 7.46
C ALA A 14 7.13 -20.73 8.67
N LEU A 15 6.88 -19.42 8.70
CA LEU A 15 6.21 -18.78 9.82
C LEU A 15 4.75 -19.25 9.96
N PRO A 16 4.25 -19.32 11.20
CA PRO A 16 2.82 -19.47 11.41
C PRO A 16 2.09 -18.27 10.80
N ARG A 17 0.89 -18.52 10.24
CA ARG A 17 0.00 -17.50 9.63
C ARG A 17 0.37 -17.06 8.22
N ASN A 18 1.51 -17.49 7.66
CA ASN A 18 1.80 -17.31 6.22
C ASN A 18 0.74 -18.04 5.37
N ASP A 19 0.37 -17.47 4.23
CA ASP A 19 -0.54 -18.10 3.26
C ASP A 19 0.25 -19.08 2.37
N PRO A 20 0.12 -20.41 2.56
CA PRO A 20 0.89 -21.38 1.78
C PRO A 20 0.46 -21.44 0.30
N SER A 21 -0.71 -20.88 -0.05
CA SER A 21 -1.16 -20.81 -1.44
C SER A 21 -0.41 -19.74 -2.25
N ARG A 22 0.33 -18.86 -1.57
CA ARG A 22 1.18 -17.86 -2.22
C ARG A 22 2.64 -18.29 -2.16
N GLY A 23 3.24 -18.43 -3.33
CA GLY A 23 4.66 -18.75 -3.43
C GLY A 23 5.56 -17.65 -2.87
N PRO A 24 6.80 -18.00 -2.48
CA PRO A 24 7.77 -17.09 -1.87
C PRO A 24 8.13 -15.89 -2.75
N HIS A 25 7.96 -15.99 -4.08
CA HIS A 25 8.24 -14.93 -5.05
C HIS A 25 7.33 -13.69 -4.93
N PHE A 26 6.22 -13.78 -4.19
CA PHE A 26 5.36 -12.64 -3.86
C PHE A 26 5.79 -11.89 -2.60
N LEU A 27 6.70 -12.42 -1.79
CA LEU A 27 7.21 -11.74 -0.61
C LEU A 27 8.06 -10.54 -1.05
N HIS A 28 7.68 -9.36 -0.57
CA HIS A 28 8.40 -8.12 -0.85
C HIS A 28 8.11 -7.06 0.22
N VAL A 29 8.99 -6.07 0.29
CA VAL A 29 8.78 -4.82 1.00
C VAL A 29 8.54 -3.72 -0.03
N THR A 30 7.37 -3.10 0.03
CA THR A 30 7.09 -1.91 -0.78
C THR A 30 7.85 -0.72 -0.20
N LEU A 31 8.74 -0.14 -1.00
CA LEU A 31 9.52 1.04 -0.62
C LEU A 31 8.77 2.33 -0.97
N ILE A 32 8.19 2.37 -2.17
CA ILE A 32 7.36 3.48 -2.65
C ILE A 32 6.28 2.91 -3.57
N SER A 33 5.08 3.48 -3.50
CA SER A 33 4.03 3.29 -4.49
C SER A 33 4.03 4.52 -5.39
N LEU A 34 4.33 4.38 -6.68
CA LEU A 34 4.63 5.54 -7.53
C LEU A 34 3.40 6.11 -8.24
N TYR A 35 2.60 5.25 -8.86
CA TYR A 35 1.54 5.66 -9.77
C TYR A 35 0.47 4.58 -9.91
N ASP A 36 -0.79 4.97 -10.05
CA ASP A 36 -1.84 4.09 -10.57
C ASP A 36 -1.72 3.99 -12.09
N LEU A 37 -1.26 2.84 -12.59
CA LEU A 37 -0.99 2.62 -14.01
C LEU A 37 -2.21 2.87 -14.91
N HIS A 38 -3.43 2.82 -14.39
CA HIS A 38 -4.62 3.20 -15.17
C HIS A 38 -4.59 4.66 -15.62
N TYR A 39 -3.87 5.53 -14.91
CA TYR A 39 -3.75 6.96 -15.18
C TYR A 39 -2.31 7.38 -15.54
N ALA A 40 -1.38 6.43 -15.66
CA ALA A 40 0.01 6.74 -15.98
C ALA A 40 0.12 7.19 -17.45
N PRO A 41 0.73 8.36 -17.72
CA PRO A 41 0.97 8.76 -19.09
C PRO A 41 2.04 7.86 -19.73
N PRO A 42 2.05 7.68 -21.07
CA PRO A 42 2.95 6.74 -21.75
C PRO A 42 4.45 6.94 -21.44
N GLU A 43 4.86 8.19 -21.23
CA GLU A 43 6.24 8.57 -20.92
C GLU A 43 6.65 8.30 -19.47
N TRP A 44 5.70 7.99 -18.58
CA TRP A 44 5.96 7.84 -17.15
C TRP A 44 6.95 6.72 -16.85
N LEU A 45 6.73 5.54 -17.43
CA LEU A 45 7.56 4.36 -17.16
C LEU A 45 8.99 4.56 -17.70
N PRO A 46 9.21 4.98 -18.96
CA PRO A 46 10.54 5.31 -19.45
C PRO A 46 11.26 6.39 -18.61
N ALA A 47 10.58 7.47 -18.22
CA ALA A 47 11.18 8.51 -17.39
C ALA A 47 11.57 8.00 -15.99
N THR A 48 10.74 7.14 -15.40
CA THR A 48 11.02 6.50 -14.11
C THR A 48 12.21 5.56 -14.19
N ILE A 49 12.30 4.75 -15.26
CA ILE A 49 13.45 3.86 -15.49
C ILE A 49 14.74 4.68 -15.63
N ALA A 50 14.74 5.72 -16.47
CA ALA A 50 15.90 6.58 -16.66
C ALA A 50 16.34 7.27 -15.36
N ALA A 51 15.40 7.69 -14.52
CA ALA A 51 15.71 8.23 -13.21
C ALA A 51 16.31 7.17 -12.27
N LEU A 52 15.82 5.93 -12.30
CA LEU A 52 16.38 4.86 -11.46
C LEU A 52 17.76 4.39 -11.93
N ASP A 53 18.06 4.48 -13.23
CA ASP A 53 19.39 4.15 -13.78
C ASP A 53 20.50 5.06 -13.22
N SER A 54 20.16 6.30 -12.83
CA SER A 54 21.10 7.24 -12.20
C SER A 54 21.09 7.20 -10.67
N LEU A 55 20.30 6.31 -10.06
CA LEU A 55 20.20 6.20 -8.60
C LEU A 55 21.47 5.60 -8.00
N ALA A 56 22.19 6.38 -7.21
CA ALA A 56 23.28 5.91 -6.37
C ALA A 56 22.87 5.96 -4.89
N SER A 57 22.80 4.79 -4.25
CA SER A 57 22.54 4.68 -2.81
C SER A 57 23.28 3.48 -2.23
N ALA A 58 23.60 3.56 -0.94
CA ALA A 58 24.11 2.42 -0.20
C ALA A 58 23.02 1.39 0.08
N PRO A 59 23.41 0.11 0.24
CA PRO A 59 22.57 -0.90 0.86
C PRO A 59 22.13 -0.50 2.27
N PHE A 60 20.98 -1.02 2.71
CA PHE A 60 20.45 -0.76 4.06
C PHE A 60 19.82 -2.02 4.67
N PRO A 61 19.88 -2.19 6.01
CA PRO A 61 19.33 -3.35 6.67
C PRO A 61 17.81 -3.23 6.85
N LEU A 62 17.14 -4.38 6.78
CA LEU A 62 15.77 -4.58 7.23
C LEU A 62 15.73 -5.68 8.26
N ARG A 63 14.90 -5.51 9.30
CA ARG A 63 14.72 -6.49 10.37
C ARG A 63 13.30 -6.43 10.90
N PHE A 64 12.67 -7.58 11.03
CA PHE A 64 11.29 -7.75 11.46
C PHE A 64 11.22 -8.79 12.57
N ASP A 65 10.54 -8.49 13.66
CA ASP A 65 10.49 -9.33 14.87
C ASP A 65 9.06 -9.61 15.33
N ARG A 66 8.06 -9.25 14.51
CA ARG A 66 6.64 -9.36 14.86
C ARG A 66 5.77 -9.72 13.67
N ILE A 67 4.76 -10.55 13.94
CA ILE A 67 3.62 -10.77 13.05
C ILE A 67 2.45 -9.94 13.58
N GLU A 68 1.87 -9.08 12.74
CA GLU A 68 0.73 -8.25 13.09
C GLU A 68 -0.38 -8.37 12.05
N ASN A 69 -1.64 -8.39 12.51
CA ASN A 69 -2.79 -8.30 11.64
C ASN A 69 -3.39 -6.88 11.69
N ARG A 70 -3.39 -6.21 10.54
CA ARG A 70 -4.15 -4.96 10.32
C ARG A 70 -5.26 -5.23 9.31
N LYS A 71 -5.07 -4.81 8.06
CA LYS A 71 -5.92 -5.19 6.91
C LYS A 71 -5.52 -6.56 6.32
N ALA A 72 -4.28 -6.96 6.58
CA ALA A 72 -3.65 -8.22 6.18
C ALA A 72 -2.68 -8.62 7.30
N VAL A 73 -2.24 -9.88 7.29
CA VAL A 73 -1.18 -10.37 8.19
C VAL A 73 0.17 -9.99 7.60
N THR A 74 0.98 -9.32 8.41
CA THR A 74 2.22 -8.68 7.98
C THR A 74 3.37 -8.96 8.95
N LEU A 75 4.59 -9.04 8.42
CA LEU A 75 5.82 -8.93 9.22
C LEU A 75 6.21 -7.48 9.38
N ARG A 76 6.46 -7.11 10.63
CA ARG A 76 6.74 -5.74 11.08
C ARG A 76 7.79 -5.76 12.18
N THR A 77 8.22 -4.57 12.55
CA THR A 77 8.98 -4.32 13.77
C THR A 77 8.46 -3.05 14.44
N ARG A 78 8.80 -2.87 15.71
CA ARG A 78 8.65 -1.59 16.42
C ARG A 78 9.89 -0.71 16.29
N ASP A 79 11.01 -1.26 15.82
CA ASP A 79 12.20 -0.49 15.52
C ASP A 79 11.88 0.50 14.39
N PRO A 80 12.44 1.72 14.42
CA PRO A 80 12.05 2.78 13.49
C PRO A 80 12.44 2.51 12.03
N LEU A 81 13.30 1.51 11.77
CA LEU A 81 13.90 1.21 10.47
C LEU A 81 14.47 2.48 9.80
N ALA A 82 15.27 3.24 10.57
CA ALA A 82 15.73 4.57 10.20
C ALA A 82 16.43 4.62 8.83
N GLU A 83 17.27 3.65 8.52
CA GLU A 83 17.98 3.58 7.23
C GLU A 83 17.02 3.30 6.06
N ALA A 84 16.05 2.41 6.23
CA ALA A 84 15.03 2.18 5.21
C ALA A 84 14.15 3.41 4.98
N ARG A 85 13.83 4.17 6.05
CA ARG A 85 13.09 5.44 5.94
C ARG A 85 13.92 6.53 5.27
N ALA A 86 15.21 6.60 5.58
CA ALA A 86 16.12 7.53 4.93
C ALA A 86 16.29 7.19 3.45
N PHE A 87 16.38 5.90 3.09
CA PHE A 87 16.36 5.45 1.71
C PHE A 87 15.06 5.84 0.99
N GLN A 88 13.88 5.61 1.60
CA GLN A 88 12.60 6.04 1.02
C GLN A 88 12.59 7.54 0.71
N LYS A 89 13.09 8.37 1.64
CA LYS A 89 13.19 9.81 1.46
C LYS A 89 14.17 10.17 0.33
N ALA A 90 15.35 9.57 0.31
CA ALA A 90 16.35 9.79 -0.73
C ALA A 90 15.82 9.41 -2.12
N LEU A 91 15.12 8.27 -2.23
CA LEU A 91 14.49 7.82 -3.46
C LEU A 91 13.43 8.81 -3.95
N VAL A 92 12.55 9.31 -3.07
CA VAL A 92 11.56 10.34 -3.43
C VAL A 92 12.25 11.60 -3.95
N ASN A 93 13.26 12.09 -3.22
CA ASN A 93 14.00 13.29 -3.62
C ASN A 93 14.71 13.11 -4.96
N HIS A 94 15.28 11.93 -5.21
CA HIS A 94 15.94 11.58 -6.46
C HIS A 94 14.95 11.61 -7.63
N LEU A 95 13.82 10.92 -7.50
CA LEU A 95 12.78 10.89 -8.55
C LEU A 95 12.24 12.30 -8.86
N LEU A 96 12.03 13.13 -7.84
CA LEU A 96 11.63 14.52 -8.02
C LEU A 96 12.68 15.35 -8.75
N ARG A 97 13.96 15.18 -8.40
CA ARG A 97 15.09 15.87 -9.06
C ARG A 97 15.18 15.51 -10.54
N GLU A 98 15.03 14.24 -10.86
CA GLU A 98 15.03 13.70 -12.23
C GLU A 98 13.71 13.96 -12.97
N LYS A 99 12.76 14.67 -12.35
CA LYS A 99 11.43 15.00 -12.90
C LYS A 99 10.62 13.75 -13.30
N ALA A 100 10.88 12.60 -12.65
CA ALA A 100 10.06 11.41 -12.78
C ALA A 100 8.72 11.65 -12.06
N PRO A 101 7.57 11.54 -12.75
CA PRO A 101 6.29 11.90 -12.14
C PRO A 101 5.92 10.94 -10.99
N ILE A 102 5.64 11.49 -9.81
CA ILE A 102 5.11 10.75 -8.65
C ILE A 102 3.78 11.37 -8.20
N MET A 103 2.67 10.97 -8.82
CA MET A 103 1.37 11.60 -8.54
C MET A 103 0.77 11.16 -7.20
N ASP A 104 1.02 9.92 -6.77
CA ASP A 104 0.42 9.33 -5.56
C ASP A 104 1.46 8.60 -4.69
N GLY A 105 2.69 9.11 -4.73
CA GLY A 105 3.87 8.63 -4.02
C GLY A 105 3.65 8.43 -2.52
N THR A 106 3.19 7.26 -2.07
CA THR A 106 3.20 6.93 -0.63
C THR A 106 4.42 6.08 -0.28
N THR A 107 5.07 6.43 0.82
CA THR A 107 6.16 5.65 1.41
C THR A 107 5.61 4.86 2.61
N PRO A 108 5.02 3.67 2.38
CA PRO A 108 4.45 2.90 3.47
C PRO A 108 5.53 2.56 4.50
N GLU A 109 5.11 2.38 5.75
CA GLU A 109 5.98 1.74 6.75
C GLU A 109 6.48 0.42 6.21
N PRO A 110 7.81 0.18 6.14
CA PRO A 110 8.34 -1.06 5.59
C PRO A 110 7.75 -2.27 6.33
N HIS A 111 7.12 -3.15 5.57
CA HIS A 111 6.52 -4.39 6.07
C HIS A 111 6.47 -5.40 4.94
N ILE A 112 6.31 -6.67 5.29
CA ILE A 112 6.06 -7.76 4.33
C ILE A 112 4.64 -8.26 4.56
N THR A 113 3.83 -8.35 3.51
CA THR A 113 2.54 -9.05 3.62
C THR A 113 2.76 -10.53 3.43
N ILE A 114 2.43 -11.34 4.44
CA ILE A 114 2.59 -12.81 4.43
C ILE A 114 1.24 -13.52 4.24
N ASN A 115 0.14 -12.86 4.55
CA ASN A 115 -1.20 -13.36 4.25
C ASN A 115 -2.17 -12.21 4.04
N TYR A 116 -2.79 -12.15 2.86
CA TYR A 116 -3.74 -11.10 2.51
C TYR A 116 -5.10 -11.28 3.19
N ARG A 117 -5.41 -12.49 3.65
CA ARG A 117 -6.57 -12.75 4.49
C ARG A 117 -6.19 -12.38 5.92
N GLY A 118 -6.76 -11.28 6.42
CA GLY A 118 -6.63 -10.95 7.83
C GLY A 118 -7.20 -12.06 8.70
N ASP A 119 -6.51 -12.41 9.79
CA ASP A 119 -6.87 -13.51 10.68
C ASP A 119 -7.50 -13.05 12.01
N ARG A 120 -7.56 -11.73 12.25
CA ARG A 120 -8.06 -11.10 13.48
C ARG A 120 -7.30 -11.50 14.75
N LEU A 121 -6.10 -12.08 14.62
CA LEU A 121 -5.26 -12.43 15.75
C LEU A 121 -4.41 -11.23 16.19
N ASN A 122 -4.10 -11.20 17.48
CA ASN A 122 -3.21 -10.19 18.07
C ASN A 122 -1.79 -10.26 17.49
N ALA A 123 -1.02 -9.21 17.78
CA ALA A 123 0.39 -9.18 17.42
C ALA A 123 1.18 -10.27 18.17
N GLN A 124 2.06 -10.95 17.46
CA GLN A 124 2.90 -12.04 17.98
C GLN A 124 4.37 -11.68 17.79
N LYS A 125 5.19 -11.79 18.84
CA LYS A 125 6.65 -11.64 18.74
C LYS A 125 7.25 -12.94 18.19
N ILE A 126 8.28 -12.81 17.36
CA ILE A 126 9.03 -13.92 16.77
C ILE A 126 10.55 -13.65 16.90
N PRO A 127 11.41 -14.67 16.75
CA PRO A 127 12.82 -14.43 16.48
C PRO A 127 12.99 -13.47 15.28
N PRO A 128 13.88 -12.46 15.37
CA PRO A 128 14.03 -11.48 14.31
C PRO A 128 14.49 -12.09 12.98
N ILE A 129 13.82 -11.73 11.90
CA ILE A 129 14.17 -12.08 10.52
C ILE A 129 14.61 -10.80 9.82
N GLY A 130 15.79 -10.81 9.21
CA GLY A 130 16.34 -9.62 8.55
C GLY A 130 17.32 -9.94 7.44
N TRP A 131 17.57 -8.94 6.60
CA TRP A 131 18.55 -8.98 5.52
C TRP A 131 18.97 -7.57 5.14
N THR A 132 20.08 -7.45 4.42
CA THR A 132 20.50 -6.19 3.80
C THR A 132 19.87 -6.08 2.41
N VAL A 133 19.15 -5.00 2.16
CA VAL A 133 18.66 -4.64 0.83
C VAL A 133 19.83 -4.09 0.03
N ASP A 134 20.28 -4.85 -0.96
CA ASP A 134 21.36 -4.51 -1.88
C ASP A 134 20.84 -4.33 -3.33
N GLU A 135 19.53 -4.45 -3.54
CA GLU A 135 18.89 -4.20 -4.82
C GLU A 135 17.43 -3.73 -4.62
N ILE A 136 16.97 -2.90 -5.57
CA ILE A 136 15.57 -2.52 -5.68
C ILE A 136 15.01 -2.93 -7.04
N ILE A 137 13.71 -3.19 -7.07
CA ILE A 137 13.00 -3.67 -8.25
C ILE A 137 11.81 -2.74 -8.52
N LEU A 138 11.66 -2.29 -9.76
CA LEU A 138 10.44 -1.62 -10.22
C LEU A 138 9.49 -2.70 -10.72
N THR A 139 8.29 -2.73 -10.15
CA THR A 139 7.32 -3.78 -10.44
C THR A 139 5.93 -3.19 -10.59
N GLU A 140 5.27 -3.61 -11.66
CA GLU A 140 3.83 -3.46 -11.81
C GLU A 140 3.13 -4.61 -11.06
N SER A 141 2.38 -4.24 -10.01
CA SER A 141 1.55 -5.18 -9.25
C SER A 141 0.10 -5.10 -9.73
N ILE A 142 -0.33 -6.08 -10.52
CA ILE A 142 -1.71 -6.15 -11.02
C ILE A 142 -2.61 -6.71 -9.92
N LEU A 143 -3.42 -5.83 -9.31
CA LEU A 143 -4.35 -6.21 -8.25
C LEU A 143 -5.31 -7.31 -8.72
N GLY A 144 -5.43 -8.38 -7.91
CA GLY A 144 -6.37 -9.48 -8.16
C GLY A 144 -5.89 -10.57 -9.12
N ARG A 145 -4.71 -10.43 -9.74
CA ARG A 145 -4.16 -11.46 -10.65
C ARG A 145 -2.91 -12.19 -10.13
N THR A 146 -2.43 -11.84 -8.93
CA THR A 146 -1.15 -12.36 -8.39
C THR A 146 -0.06 -12.32 -9.46
N THR A 147 0.04 -11.21 -10.18
CA THR A 147 1.02 -11.03 -11.27
C THR A 147 1.87 -9.82 -10.93
N HIS A 148 3.19 -10.03 -10.92
CA HIS A 148 4.20 -9.00 -10.81
C HIS A 148 4.96 -8.96 -12.13
N VAL A 149 4.88 -7.85 -12.85
CA VAL A 149 5.72 -7.60 -14.03
C VAL A 149 6.91 -6.76 -13.60
N GLU A 150 8.11 -7.32 -13.71
CA GLU A 150 9.37 -6.64 -13.41
C GLU A 150 9.75 -5.74 -14.59
N HIS A 151 9.93 -4.45 -14.32
CA HIS A 151 10.32 -3.45 -15.32
C HIS A 151 11.82 -3.12 -15.26
N GLY A 152 12.47 -3.46 -14.15
CA GLY A 152 13.91 -3.25 -13.98
C GLY A 152 14.37 -3.56 -12.56
N ARG A 153 15.69 -3.70 -12.41
CA ARG A 153 16.37 -4.01 -11.16
C ARG A 153 17.67 -3.23 -11.07
N TRP A 154 17.88 -2.58 -9.93
CA TRP A 154 19.04 -1.71 -9.67
C TRP A 154 19.74 -2.16 -8.41
N ARG A 155 21.04 -2.46 -8.52
CA ARG A 155 21.90 -2.76 -7.39
C ARG A 155 22.18 -1.48 -6.60
N LEU A 156 22.15 -1.60 -5.29
CA LEU A 156 22.61 -0.59 -4.36
C LEU A 156 24.08 -0.90 -4.06
N GLY A 157 24.97 0.03 -4.37
CA GLY A 157 26.42 -0.19 -4.27
C GLY A 157 27.25 1.08 -4.23
N GLY A 158 26.60 2.23 -4.01
CA GLY A 158 27.30 3.51 -3.80
C GLY A 158 27.61 3.74 -2.32
N GLU A 159 28.59 4.59 -2.02
CA GLU A 159 28.84 5.03 -0.63
C GLU A 159 27.58 5.70 -0.05
N TRP A 160 27.29 5.41 1.22
CA TRP A 160 26.22 6.07 1.96
C TRP A 160 26.60 7.54 2.14
N ARG A 161 25.96 8.44 1.38
CA ARG A 161 25.99 9.88 1.64
C ARG A 161 24.66 10.26 2.26
N PRO A 162 24.54 10.27 3.60
CA PRO A 162 23.40 10.92 4.20
C PRO A 162 23.51 12.40 3.82
N ASP A 163 22.49 12.97 3.20
CA ASP A 163 22.39 14.42 3.09
C ASP A 163 22.61 14.99 4.51
N PRO A 164 23.56 15.92 4.72
CA PRO A 164 23.69 16.58 6.01
C PRO A 164 22.34 17.21 6.31
N ILE A 165 21.69 16.72 7.37
CA ILE A 165 20.38 17.18 7.79
C ILE A 165 20.50 18.67 8.10
N SER A 166 20.08 19.53 7.18
CA SER A 166 19.73 20.90 7.51
C SER A 166 18.61 20.81 8.54
N HIS A 167 18.92 21.19 9.78
CA HIS A 167 17.95 21.42 10.84
C HIS A 167 16.91 22.44 10.36
N ILE A 168 15.85 21.95 9.73
CA ILE A 168 14.62 22.69 9.48
C ILE A 168 13.51 21.82 10.06
N GLY A 169 12.73 22.44 10.94
CA GLY A 169 11.86 21.80 11.93
C GLY A 169 11.10 20.57 11.43
N ALA A 170 10.99 19.59 12.33
CA ALA A 170 10.13 18.43 12.15
C ALA A 170 8.76 18.87 11.56
N PRO A 171 8.39 18.43 10.34
CA PRO A 171 7.03 18.58 9.90
C PRO A 171 6.17 17.76 10.86
N LYS A 172 5.19 18.42 11.49
CA LYS A 172 4.14 17.75 12.26
C LYS A 172 3.59 16.59 11.42
N PRO A 173 3.32 15.41 12.00
CA PRO A 173 2.67 14.34 11.28
C PRO A 173 1.34 14.88 10.76
N LEU A 174 1.24 15.09 9.44
CA LEU A 174 -0.04 15.28 8.78
C LEU A 174 -0.80 13.97 8.95
N SER A 175 -1.65 13.94 9.96
CA SER A 175 -2.66 12.93 10.16
C SER A 175 -3.66 13.01 9.01
N TYR A 176 -3.32 12.43 7.86
CA TYR A 176 -4.30 12.11 6.83
C TYR A 176 -4.94 10.77 7.15
N ASN A 177 -5.94 10.83 8.02
CA ASN A 177 -7.05 9.89 8.01
C ASN A 177 -7.91 10.22 6.78
N ILE A 178 -7.72 9.51 5.67
CA ILE A 178 -8.80 9.31 4.69
C ILE A 178 -8.74 7.86 4.18
N PRO A 179 -9.74 7.02 4.48
CA PRO A 179 -9.95 5.74 3.83
C PRO A 179 -10.73 5.97 2.54
N LEU A 180 -10.28 5.43 1.41
CA LEU A 180 -11.12 5.26 0.22
C LEU A 180 -10.55 4.17 -0.70
N CYS A 181 -10.88 2.91 -0.41
CA CYS A 181 -11.00 1.91 -1.47
C CYS A 181 -12.33 2.17 -2.17
N PHE A 182 -12.29 2.72 -3.39
CA PHE A 182 -13.46 2.69 -4.27
C PHE A 182 -13.58 1.29 -4.88
N THR A 183 -14.70 0.63 -4.59
CA THR A 183 -15.13 -0.59 -5.28
C THR A 183 -15.60 -0.25 -6.69
N ARG A 184 -15.02 -0.87 -7.73
CA ARG A 184 -15.69 -0.99 -9.03
C ARG A 184 -16.39 -2.35 -9.09
N ARG A 185 -17.71 -2.33 -8.89
CA ARG A 185 -18.60 -3.46 -9.16
C ARG A 185 -18.56 -3.73 -10.66
N THR A 186 -18.10 -4.91 -11.08
CA THR A 186 -18.23 -5.37 -12.47
C THR A 186 -19.71 -5.69 -12.73
N GLY A 187 -20.50 -4.67 -13.09
CA GLY A 187 -21.87 -4.82 -13.54
C GLY A 187 -21.94 -4.87 -15.06
N ARG A 188 -22.37 -6.01 -15.61
CA ARG A 188 -22.71 -6.18 -17.04
C ARG A 188 -23.63 -5.05 -17.50
N ALA A 189 -23.26 -4.42 -18.62
CA ALA A 189 -24.07 -3.44 -19.32
C ALA A 189 -25.43 -4.04 -19.71
N ARG A 190 -26.52 -3.54 -19.12
CA ARG A 190 -27.86 -3.70 -19.70
C ARG A 190 -28.13 -2.49 -20.59
N ARG A 191 -28.27 -2.80 -21.88
CA ARG A 191 -28.68 -1.92 -22.98
C ARG A 191 -30.06 -1.31 -22.66
N TRP A 192 -30.11 -0.01 -22.41
CA TRP A 192 -31.36 0.75 -22.36
C TRP A 192 -31.59 1.46 -23.70
N ARG A 193 -32.72 1.14 -24.34
CA ARG A 193 -33.19 1.76 -25.59
C ARG A 193 -33.64 3.21 -25.29
N ARG A 194 -33.23 4.17 -26.12
CA ARG A 194 -33.74 5.56 -26.12
C ARG A 194 -35.21 5.58 -26.57
N PRO A 195 -36.10 6.34 -25.89
CA PRO A 195 -37.29 6.89 -26.52
C PRO A 195 -37.01 8.31 -27.04
N LEU A 196 -37.64 8.63 -28.18
CA LEU A 196 -37.61 9.92 -28.89
C LEU A 196 -38.33 11.05 -28.10
N PRO A 197 -38.07 12.34 -28.44
CA PRO A 197 -38.45 13.48 -27.60
C PRO A 197 -39.89 13.94 -27.84
N SER A 198 -40.59 14.32 -26.76
CA SER A 198 -41.85 15.08 -26.84
C SER A 198 -41.71 16.47 -26.20
N ARG A 199 -42.57 17.38 -26.66
CA ARG A 199 -42.41 18.85 -26.70
C ARG A 199 -42.51 19.55 -25.34
N ARG A 200 -41.84 20.71 -25.25
CA ARG A 200 -41.83 21.67 -24.13
C ARG A 200 -43.20 22.36 -23.91
N ARG A 201 -43.49 22.71 -22.65
CA ARG A 201 -44.16 23.96 -22.22
C ARG A 201 -43.51 24.46 -20.90
N PRO A 202 -43.58 25.76 -20.57
CA PRO A 202 -42.60 26.40 -19.68
C PRO A 202 -43.08 26.76 -18.26
N ALA A 203 -42.08 26.82 -17.38
CA ALA A 203 -41.85 27.63 -16.17
C ALA A 203 -42.66 27.41 -14.88
N ASP A 204 -41.94 26.97 -13.83
CA ASP A 204 -42.12 27.35 -12.43
C ASP A 204 -40.74 27.64 -11.79
N PRO A 205 -40.63 28.57 -10.82
CA PRO A 205 -39.36 29.05 -10.25
C PRO A 205 -38.66 28.02 -9.32
N PRO A 206 -37.34 28.17 -9.06
CA PRO A 206 -36.56 27.13 -8.39
C PRO A 206 -36.81 27.11 -6.87
N GLU A 207 -37.41 26.02 -6.40
CA GLU A 207 -37.56 25.70 -4.98
C GLU A 207 -36.21 25.21 -4.41
N LEU A 208 -35.75 25.90 -3.34
CA LEU A 208 -34.54 25.59 -2.57
C LEU A 208 -34.67 24.20 -1.93
N ARG A 209 -33.88 23.23 -2.43
CA ARG A 209 -33.79 21.89 -1.80
C ARG A 209 -33.00 21.97 -0.49
N PRO A 210 -33.51 21.42 0.62
CA PRO A 210 -32.71 21.21 1.82
C PRO A 210 -31.70 20.06 1.61
N PRO A 211 -30.53 20.08 2.30
CA PRO A 211 -29.53 19.03 2.18
C PRO A 211 -30.03 17.69 2.76
N PRO A 212 -29.52 16.55 2.26
CA PRO A 212 -29.96 15.24 2.73
C PRO A 212 -29.56 14.99 4.20
N ARG A 213 -30.56 14.61 5.01
CA ARG A 213 -30.40 14.13 6.38
C ARG A 213 -29.63 12.81 6.39
N PHE A 214 -28.63 12.73 7.26
CA PHE A 214 -27.89 11.53 7.62
C PHE A 214 -28.83 10.45 8.18
N LEU A 215 -28.85 9.28 7.56
CA LEU A 215 -29.44 8.07 8.14
C LEU A 215 -28.37 7.36 8.99
N VAL A 216 -28.48 7.53 10.29
CA VAL A 216 -27.78 6.72 11.30
C VAL A 216 -28.51 5.39 11.39
N CYS A 217 -27.88 4.29 10.97
CA CYS A 217 -28.38 2.95 11.28
C CYS A 217 -28.15 2.64 12.78
N PRO A 218 -29.18 2.17 13.51
CA PRO A 218 -29.06 1.86 14.93
C PRO A 218 -28.28 0.54 15.15
N ILE A 219 -27.46 0.56 16.19
CA ILE A 219 -26.74 -0.58 16.77
C ILE A 219 -27.78 -1.58 17.34
N PRO A 220 -27.76 -2.87 16.97
CA PRO A 220 -28.62 -3.85 17.63
C PRO A 220 -28.08 -4.18 19.04
N PRO A 221 -28.95 -4.29 20.06
CA PRO A 221 -28.53 -4.58 21.42
C PRO A 221 -28.09 -6.05 21.59
N SER A 222 -27.03 -6.22 22.38
CA SER A 222 -26.48 -7.49 22.83
C SER A 222 -27.52 -8.33 23.60
N ARG A 223 -27.76 -9.57 23.17
CA ARG A 223 -28.45 -10.57 24.01
C ARG A 223 -27.51 -11.06 25.11
N ARG A 224 -27.65 -10.53 26.32
CA ARG A 224 -27.26 -11.24 27.56
C ARG A 224 -28.35 -12.27 27.88
N ARG A 225 -27.91 -13.50 28.16
CA ARG A 225 -28.71 -14.54 28.81
C ARG A 225 -28.76 -14.27 30.31
N GLN A 226 -29.97 -14.25 30.87
CA GLN A 226 -30.36 -14.67 32.23
C GLN A 226 -31.67 -15.44 31.98
N GLY A 227 -31.94 -16.66 32.45
CA GLY A 227 -31.60 -17.31 33.72
C GLY A 227 -32.92 -17.50 34.48
N ALA A 228 -33.20 -18.74 34.93
CA ALA A 228 -34.32 -19.19 35.80
C ALA A 228 -35.68 -19.41 35.06
N ASP A 229 -36.50 -20.44 35.32
CA ASP A 229 -36.66 -21.31 36.50
C ASP A 229 -37.38 -22.64 36.18
N LEU A 230 -37.10 -23.64 37.05
CA LEU A 230 -37.99 -24.65 37.66
C LEU A 230 -39.05 -25.37 36.82
N TYR A 231 -38.89 -26.69 36.68
CA TYR A 231 -39.80 -27.73 37.20
C TYR A 231 -39.02 -29.03 37.43
#